data_AF-A0A0C2DCZ2-F1
#
_entry.id   AF-A0A0C2DCZ2-F1
#
_cell.length_a   1.000
_cell.length_b   1.000
_cell.length_c   1.000
_cell.angle_alpha   90.00
_cell.angle_beta   90.00
_cell.angle_gamma   90.00
#
_symmetry.space_group_name_H-M   'P 1'
#
loop_
_entity.id
_entity.type
_entity.pdbx_description
1 polymer ?
#
loop_
_entity_poly.entity_id
_entity_poly.type
_entity_poly.pdbx_seq_one_letter_code
_entity_poly.pdbx_strand_id
1 'polypeptide(L)' 'MAYVNNYNLPQIFASVDKDRSGQISADELQRALSNGTWNPFNPETCRLMIGMFDSNGDGAINLQEFQ' A
#
# COMPACT_ATOMS: atom_id res chain seq x y z
N MET A 1 26.48 -13.69 -11.41
CA MET A 1 25.95 -12.39 -11.83
C MET A 1 24.48 -12.36 -11.43
N ALA A 2 24.18 -11.94 -10.19
CA ALA A 2 22.83 -12.03 -9.64
C ALA A 2 22.11 -10.69 -9.85
N TYR A 3 21.11 -10.67 -10.72
CA TYR A 3 20.12 -9.59 -10.77
C TYR A 3 19.16 -9.79 -9.61
N VAL A 4 19.58 -9.41 -8.40
CA VAL A 4 18.65 -9.26 -7.29
C VAL A 4 17.95 -7.92 -7.53
N ASN A 5 16.79 -7.95 -8.16
CA ASN A 5 15.85 -6.83 -8.06
C ASN A 5 15.40 -6.78 -6.60
N ASN A 6 16.20 -6.11 -5.75
CA ASN A 6 15.82 -5.80 -4.37
C ASN A 6 14.69 -4.78 -4.43
N TYR A 7 13.46 -5.27 -4.59
CA TYR A 7 12.30 -4.49 -4.18
C TYR A 7 12.44 -4.29 -2.67
N ASN A 8 12.95 -3.11 -2.29
CA ASN A 8 12.94 -2.70 -0.89
C ASN A 8 11.48 -2.41 -0.53
N LEU A 9 10.73 -3.46 -0.18
CA LEU A 9 9.38 -3.37 0.38
C LEU A 9 9.28 -2.29 1.47
N PRO A 10 10.28 -2.13 2.38
CA PRO A 10 10.23 -1.05 3.37
C PRO A 10 10.27 0.35 2.74
N GLN A 11 11.00 0.54 1.63
CA GLN A 11 11.05 1.82 0.93
C GLN A 11 9.74 2.11 0.20
N ILE A 12 9.14 1.09 -0.42
CA ILE A 12 7.84 1.22 -1.08
C ILE A 12 6.78 1.53 -0.03
N PHE A 13 6.75 0.79 1.07
CA PHE A 13 5.86 1.02 2.19
C PHE A 13 5.97 2.46 2.70
N ALA A 14 7.19 2.92 3.01
CA ALA A 14 7.44 4.29 3.47
C ALA A 14 7.10 5.37 2.42
N SER A 15 7.00 5.01 1.14
CA SER A 15 6.56 5.93 0.08
C SER A 15 5.04 6.06 0.01
N VAL A 16 4.31 5.04 0.45
CA VAL A 16 2.84 4.98 0.46
C VAL A 16 2.28 5.53 1.78
N ASP A 17 2.83 5.08 2.92
CA ASP A 17 2.51 5.55 4.27
C ASP A 17 2.93 7.02 4.42
N LYS A 18 2.00 7.94 4.16
CA LYS A 18 2.24 9.38 4.10
C LYS A 18 2.23 10.00 5.49
N ASP A 19 1.39 9.49 6.37
CA ASP A 19 1.27 10.00 7.73
C ASP A 19 2.27 9.35 8.71
N ARG A 20 2.96 8.29 8.26
CA ARG A 20 3.92 7.50 9.04
C ARG A 20 3.27 6.79 10.23
N SER A 21 2.03 6.36 10.05
CA SER A 21 1.29 5.57 11.04
C SER A 21 1.86 4.15 11.22
N GLY A 22 2.68 3.69 10.26
CA GLY A 22 3.18 2.31 10.24
C GLY A 22 2.19 1.33 9.63
N GLN A 23 1.10 1.83 9.02
CA GLN A 23 0.08 1.06 8.32
C GLN A 23 -0.30 1.81 7.04
N ILE A 24 -0.69 1.10 5.99
CA ILE A 24 -1.21 1.69 4.75
C ILE A 24 -2.73 1.66 4.82
N SER A 25 -3.33 2.84 4.93
CA SER A 25 -4.77 3.01 4.85
C SER A 25 -5.29 2.92 3.41
N ALA A 26 -6.59 2.67 3.24
CA ALA A 26 -7.22 2.67 1.91
C ALA A 26 -7.08 4.02 1.17
N ASP A 27 -7.04 5.14 1.90
CA ASP A 27 -6.83 6.48 1.34
C ASP A 27 -5.40 6.66 0.82
N GLU A 28 -4.41 6.24 1.60
CA GLU A 28 -3.01 6.28 1.18
C GLU A 28 -2.73 5.39 -0.01
N LEU A 29 -3.33 4.19 -0.02
CA LEU A 29 -3.27 3.28 -1.16
C LEU A 29 -3.91 3.91 -2.41
N GLN A 30 -5.10 4.52 -2.26
CA GLN A 30 -5.77 5.21 -3.36
C GLN A 30 -4.90 6.34 -3.92
N ARG A 31 -4.31 7.17 -3.05
CA ARG A 31 -3.45 8.28 -3.43
C ARG A 31 -2.17 7.80 -4.11
N ALA A 32 -1.57 6.71 -3.63
CA ALA A 32 -0.39 6.10 -4.24
C ALA A 32 -0.70 5.55 -5.65
N LEU A 33 -1.87 4.91 -5.84
CA LEU A 33 -2.31 4.40 -7.15
C LEU A 33 -2.74 5.51 -8.11
N SER A 34 -3.22 6.64 -7.59
CA SER A 34 -3.60 7.83 -8.37
C SER A 34 -2.43 8.71 -8.80
N ASN A 35 -1.19 8.40 -8.40
CA ASN A 35 0.00 9.25 -8.53
C ASN A 35 0.51 9.39 -9.99
N GLY A 36 -0.35 9.93 -10.87
CA GLY A 36 -0.09 10.18 -12.29
C GLY A 36 -1.34 10.49 -13.11
N THR A 37 -2.54 10.16 -12.60
CA THR A 37 -3.82 10.46 -13.25
C THR A 37 -4.65 11.39 -12.39
N TRP A 38 -5.19 12.46 -12.97
CA TRP A 38 -6.11 13.41 -12.32
C TRP A 38 -7.43 12.79 -11.84
N ASN A 39 -7.62 11.48 -12.03
CA ASN A 39 -8.79 10.76 -11.63
C ASN A 39 -8.46 9.87 -10.41
N PRO A 40 -9.21 9.98 -9.30
CA PRO A 40 -9.02 9.11 -8.15
C PRO A 40 -9.24 7.66 -8.57
N PHE A 41 -8.35 6.77 -8.12
CA PHE A 41 -8.52 5.34 -8.33
C PHE A 41 -9.77 4.87 -7.59
N ASN A 42 -10.45 3.83 -8.09
CA ASN A 42 -11.73 3.43 -7.53
C ASN A 42 -11.55 3.04 -6.03
N PRO A 43 -12.23 3.72 -5.09
CA PRO A 43 -12.10 3.44 -3.66
C PRO A 43 -12.57 2.02 -3.30
N GLU A 44 -13.50 1.45 -4.06
CA GLU A 44 -13.96 0.08 -3.85
C GLU A 44 -12.88 -0.95 -4.20
N THR A 45 -12.13 -0.70 -5.26
CA THR A 45 -10.97 -1.52 -5.63
C THR A 45 -9.85 -1.40 -4.59
N CYS A 46 -9.64 -0.21 -4.00
CA CYS A 46 -8.69 -0.05 -2.89
C CYS A 46 -9.11 -0.89 -1.69
N ARG A 47 -10.39 -0.86 -1.31
CA ARG A 47 -10.91 -1.68 -0.19
C ARG A 47 -10.77 -3.17 -0.45
N LEU A 48 -11.00 -3.62 -1.69
CA LEU A 48 -10.76 -5.01 -2.08
C LEU A 48 -9.29 -5.38 -1.95
N MET A 49 -8.38 -4.51 -2.39
CA MET A 49 -6.94 -4.72 -2.24
C MET A 49 -6.53 -4.79 -0.77
N ILE A 50 -6.97 -3.86 0.08
CA ILE A 50 -6.74 -3.92 1.54
C ILE A 50 -7.19 -5.28 2.07
N GLY A 51 -8.42 -5.70 1.78
CA GLY A 51 -8.97 -6.98 2.26
C GLY A 51 -8.25 -8.24 1.75
N MET A 52 -7.39 -8.14 0.73
CA MET A 52 -6.55 -9.27 0.31
C MET A 52 -5.30 -9.46 1.17
N PHE A 53 -4.85 -8.41 1.86
CA PHE A 53 -3.61 -8.41 2.66
C PHE A 53 -3.88 -8.27 4.17
N ASP A 54 -4.94 -7.54 4.54
CA ASP A 54 -5.42 -7.32 5.91
C ASP A 54 -5.83 -8.64 6.56
N SER A 55 -4.89 -9.25 7.29
CA SER A 55 -5.04 -10.55 7.92
C SER A 55 -5.53 -10.41 9.36
N ASN A 56 -5.28 -9.26 9.98
CA ASN A 56 -5.70 -8.96 11.35
C ASN A 56 -7.10 -8.31 11.43
N GLY A 57 -7.64 -7.83 10.31
CA GLY A 57 -8.96 -7.22 10.18
C GLY A 57 -9.04 -5.77 10.68
N ASP A 58 -7.93 -5.04 10.73
CA ASP A 58 -7.88 -3.65 11.20
C ASP A 58 -8.25 -2.61 10.13
N GLY A 59 -8.44 -3.05 8.88
CA GLY A 59 -8.81 -2.21 7.76
C GLY A 59 -7.65 -1.45 7.13
N ALA A 60 -6.41 -1.82 7.45
CA ALA A 60 -5.19 -1.30 6.87
C ALA A 60 -4.20 -2.44 6.56
N ILE A 61 -3.06 -2.10 5.95
CA ILE A 61 -1.98 -3.08 5.70
C ILE A 61 -0.76 -2.66 6.50
N ASN A 62 -0.37 -3.47 7.48
CA ASN A 62 0.89 -3.24 8.20
C ASN A 62 2.09 -3.81 7.43
N LEU A 63 3.32 -3.48 7.87
CA LEU A 63 4.55 -3.91 7.20
C LEU A 63 4.67 -5.45 7.07
N GLN A 64 4.14 -6.20 8.03
CA GLN A 64 4.17 -7.66 8.03
C GLN A 64 3.17 -8.25 7.03
N GLU A 65 2.01 -7.62 6.84
CA GLU A 65 1.00 -7.99 5.83
C GLU A 65 1.40 -7.58 4.40
N PHE A 66 2.31 -6.61 4.29
CA PHE A 66 2.85 -6.15 3.01
C PHE A 66 3.96 -7.07 2.43
N GLN A 67 4.46 -8.03 3.23
CA GLN A 67 5.48 -9.02 2.84
C GLN A 67 4.86 -10.29 2.25
#